data_AF-A0A850YYT8-F1
#
_entry.id   AF-A0A850YYT8-F1
#
_cell.length_a   1.000
_cell.length_b   1.000
_cell.length_c   1.000
_cell.angle_alpha   90.00
_cell.angle_beta   90.00
_cell.angle_gamma   90.00
#
_symmetry.space_group_name_H-M   'P 1'
#
loop_
_entity.id
_entity.type
_entity.pdbx_description
1 polymer ?
#
loop_
_entity_poly.entity_id
_entity_poly.type
_entity_poly.pdbx_seq_one_letter_code
_entity_poly.pdbx_strand_id
1 'polypeptide(L)' 'MNDPNGFIWFAERYHLFYQWNPLGCDHRYKCWGHWSSADLVHWQHEPMALMPDEEYDRNGCYSGSAVDNNGVL' A
#
# COMPACT_ATOMS: atom_id res chain seq x y z
N MET A 1 -4.46 -5.14 -9.88
CA MET A 1 -4.67 -4.00 -8.96
C MET A 1 -6.13 -4.01 -8.57
N ASN A 2 -6.46 -3.82 -7.30
CA ASN A 2 -7.84 -3.61 -6.85
C ASN A 2 -7.93 -2.45 -5.84
N ASP A 3 -8.30 -2.72 -4.59
CA ASP A 3 -8.70 -1.72 -3.61
C ASP A 3 -7.59 -0.69 -3.32
N PRO A 4 -7.92 0.60 -3.19
CA PRO A 4 -7.04 1.59 -2.59
C PRO A 4 -6.95 1.35 -1.08
N ASN A 5 -5.74 1.47 -0.54
CA ASN A 5 -5.41 1.21 0.85
C ASN A 5 -4.60 2.36 1.44
N GLY A 6 -4.67 2.52 2.76
CA GLY A 6 -3.71 3.33 3.52
C GLY A 6 -3.54 4.78 3.06
N PHE A 7 -4.54 5.38 2.40
CA PHE A 7 -4.38 6.70 1.80
C PHE A 7 -4.23 7.78 2.88
N ILE A 8 -3.10 8.49 2.89
CA ILE A 8 -2.75 9.43 3.95
C ILE A 8 -1.81 10.53 3.44
N TRP A 9 -1.85 11.71 4.08
CA TRP A 9 -0.77 12.71 3.99
C TRP A 9 0.16 12.54 5.20
N PHE A 10 1.42 12.20 4.95
CA PHE A 10 2.43 11.97 5.99
C PHE A 10 3.80 12.42 5.47
N ALA A 11 4.63 13.00 6.35
CA ALA A 11 5.97 13.50 6.00
C ALA A 11 6.02 14.34 4.71
N GLU A 12 5.10 15.31 4.59
CA GLU A 12 4.98 16.24 3.46
C GLU A 12 4.67 15.59 2.10
N ARG A 13 4.10 14.38 2.10
CA ARG A 13 3.70 13.68 0.87
C ARG A 13 2.36 12.98 1.05
N TYR A 14 1.64 12.81 -0.05
CA TYR A 14 0.52 11.89 -0.14
C TYR A 14 1.06 10.49 -0.38
N HIS A 15 0.66 9.53 0.45
CA HIS A 15 0.97 8.11 0.31
C HIS A 15 -0.33 7.39 -0.03
N LEU A 16 -0.32 6.66 -1.15
CA LEU A 16 -1.44 5.80 -1.56
C LEU A 16 -0.92 4.38 -1.73
N PHE A 17 -1.50 3.46 -0.97
CA PHE A 17 -1.24 2.05 -1.10
C PHE A 17 -2.38 1.39 -1.88
N TYR A 18 -2.16 0.18 -2.39
CA TYR A 18 -3.17 -0.52 -3.15
C TYR A 18 -2.93 -2.01 -3.16
N GLN A 19 -4.01 -2.78 -3.26
CA GLN A 19 -3.95 -4.22 -3.44
C GLN A 19 -3.31 -4.57 -4.79
N TRP A 20 -2.24 -5.35 -4.74
CA TRP A 20 -1.46 -5.75 -5.90
C TRP A 20 -1.03 -7.22 -5.85
N ASN A 21 -1.11 -7.89 -7.00
CA ASN A 21 -0.48 -9.18 -7.24
C ASN A 21 0.73 -8.92 -8.16
N PRO A 22 1.98 -9.04 -7.68
CA PRO A 22 3.16 -8.83 -8.50
C PRO A 22 3.44 -9.97 -9.49
N LEU A 23 2.79 -11.13 -9.31
CA LEU A 23 3.06 -12.36 -10.08
C LEU A 23 2.04 -12.61 -11.19
N GLY A 24 0.95 -11.85 -11.28
CA GLY A 24 -0.07 -12.05 -12.29
C GLY A 24 -1.26 -11.10 -12.22
N CYS A 25 -2.20 -11.30 -13.14
CA CYS A 25 -3.40 -10.45 -13.28
C CYS A 25 -4.64 -11.01 -12.57
N ASP A 26 -4.46 -11.95 -11.64
CA ASP A 26 -5.55 -12.51 -10.84
C ASP A 26 -5.60 -11.90 -9.42
N HIS A 27 -6.53 -12.38 -8.60
CA HIS A 27 -6.75 -11.88 -7.25
C HIS A 27 -6.02 -12.70 -6.16
N ARG A 28 -4.92 -13.40 -6.50
CA ARG A 28 -4.09 -14.13 -5.53
C ARG A 28 -2.90 -13.28 -5.06
N TYR A 29 -2.18 -13.77 -4.04
CA TYR A 29 -0.94 -13.16 -3.51
C TYR A 29 -1.08 -11.66 -3.25
N LYS A 30 -2.02 -11.30 -2.37
CA LYS A 30 -2.33 -9.91 -2.04
C LYS A 30 -1.16 -9.25 -1.31
N CYS A 31 -0.54 -8.27 -1.97
CA CYS A 31 0.48 -7.38 -1.42
C CYS A 31 -0.03 -5.93 -1.42
N TRP A 32 0.65 -5.05 -0.71
CA TRP A 32 0.45 -3.60 -0.83
C TRP A 32 1.53 -2.98 -1.68
N GLY A 33 1.15 -2.57 -2.90
CA GLY A 33 1.96 -1.62 -3.66
C GLY A 33 1.86 -0.21 -3.08
N HIS A 34 2.81 0.65 -3.42
CA HIS A 34 2.91 1.99 -2.85
C HIS A 34 3.23 3.03 -3.92
N TRP A 35 2.46 4.11 -3.94
CA TRP A 35 2.75 5.34 -4.65
C TRP A 35 2.85 6.50 -3.68
N SER A 36 3.75 7.44 -3.96
CA SER A 36 3.82 8.72 -3.25
C SER A 36 3.71 9.90 -4.21
N SER A 37 3.15 11.02 -3.76
CA SER A 37 3.00 12.23 -4.58
C SER A 37 3.08 13.49 -3.71
N ALA A 38 3.58 14.58 -4.29
CA ALA A 38 3.53 15.90 -3.67
C ALA A 38 2.23 16.67 -3.99
N ASP A 39 1.50 16.29 -5.05
CA ASP A 39 0.41 17.10 -5.63
C ASP A 39 -0.84 16.31 -6.05
N LEU A 40 -0.90 15.01 -5.75
CA LEU A 40 -1.96 14.06 -6.14
C LEU A 40 -2.10 13.81 -7.65
N VAL A 41 -1.23 14.38 -8.48
CA VAL A 41 -1.28 14.25 -9.95
C VAL A 41 -0.05 13.51 -10.46
N HIS A 42 1.13 13.89 -9.99
CA HIS A 42 2.40 13.28 -10.37
C HIS A 42 2.82 12.29 -9.28
N TRP A 43 2.83 11.01 -9.64
CA TRP A 43 3.07 9.92 -8.71
C TRP A 43 4.42 9.26 -8.96
N GLN A 44 5.14 8.98 -7.88
CA GLN A 44 6.36 8.19 -7.86
C GLN A 44 6.05 6.80 -7.35
N HIS A 45 6.52 5.77 -8.07
CA HIS A 45 6.40 4.39 -7.62
C HIS A 45 7.42 4.14 -6.53
N GLU A 46 6.96 3.63 -5.40
CA GLU A 46 7.81 3.33 -4.25
C GLU A 46 7.99 1.82 -4.10
N PRO A 47 8.95 1.36 -3.29
CA PRO A 47 9.05 -0.04 -2.93
C PRO A 47 7.75 -0.60 -2.36
N MET A 48 7.54 -1.90 -2.52
CA MET A 48 6.38 -2.60 -1.96
C MET A 48 6.33 -2.42 -0.44
N ALA A 49 5.17 -2.10 0.08
CA ALA A 49 5.01 -1.75 1.50
C ALA A 49 4.76 -2.99 2.37
N LEU A 50 3.90 -3.89 1.91
CA LEU A 50 3.59 -5.15 2.60
C LEU A 50 3.60 -6.30 1.60
N MET A 51 4.22 -7.40 2.01
CA MET A 51 4.15 -8.70 1.37
C MET A 51 3.72 -9.75 2.39
N PRO A 52 3.03 -10.82 2.00
CA PRO A 52 2.67 -11.89 2.91
C PRO A 52 3.92 -12.71 3.24
N ASP A 53 4.66 -12.30 4.26
CA ASP A 53 5.92 -12.89 4.71
C ASP A 53 5.81 -13.54 6.09
N GLU A 54 4.67 -13.44 6.75
CA GLU A 54 4.43 -13.94 8.09
C GLU A 54 3.30 -14.98 8.15
N GLU A 55 3.26 -15.71 9.25
CA GLU A 55 2.28 -16.78 9.44
C GLU A 55 0.83 -16.28 9.45
N TYR A 56 0.60 -15.09 10.00
CA TYR A 56 -0.73 -14.49 10.16
C TYR A 56 -1.26 -13.88 8.86
N ASP A 57 -0.40 -13.56 7.91
CA ASP A 57 -0.77 -12.98 6.62
C ASP A 57 -0.42 -13.87 5.42
N ARG A 58 -0.06 -15.13 5.65
CA ARG A 58 0.23 -16.17 4.63
C ARG A 58 -0.73 -16.25 3.44
N ASN A 59 -1.98 -15.79 3.62
CA ASN A 59 -3.04 -15.81 2.61
C ASN A 59 -3.24 -14.45 1.91
N GLY A 60 -2.35 -13.49 2.18
CA GLY A 60 -2.35 -12.13 1.63
C GLY A 60 -2.52 -11.04 2.70
N CYS A 61 -1.89 -9.90 2.47
CA CYS A 61 -2.10 -8.66 3.22
C CYS A 61 -3.35 -7.96 2.65
N TYR A 62 -4.51 -8.15 3.28
CA TYR A 62 -5.79 -7.57 2.83
C TYR A 62 -5.89 -6.06 3.07
N SER A 63 -7.00 -5.46 2.65
CA SER A 63 -7.21 -4.01 2.65
C SER A 63 -7.19 -3.41 4.06
N GLY A 64 -6.85 -2.12 4.13
CA GLY A 64 -6.66 -1.43 5.41
C GLY A 64 -6.47 0.07 5.24
N SER A 65 -6.43 0.76 6.37
CA SER A 65 -6.32 2.22 6.46
C SER A 65 -5.03 2.62 7.17
N ALA A 66 -4.56 3.83 6.92
CA ALA A 66 -3.44 4.43 7.61
C ALA A 66 -3.95 5.59 8.47
N VAL A 67 -3.30 5.80 9.61
CA VAL A 67 -3.58 6.91 10.52
C VAL A 67 -2.25 7.43 11.05
N ASP A 68 -2.10 8.75 11.11
CA ASP A 68 -0.98 9.37 11.79
C ASP A 68 -1.22 9.25 13.30
N ASN A 69 -0.41 8.43 13.98
CA ASN A 69 -0.44 8.27 15.42
C ASN A 69 0.67 9.09 16.07
N ASN A 70 0.47 10.41 16.12
CA ASN A 70 1.40 11.38 16.73
C ASN A 70 2.81 11.35 16.11
N GLY A 71 2.90 11.34 14.78
CA GLY A 71 4.14 11.33 14.02
C GLY A 71 4.69 9.93 13.76
N VAL A 72 3.94 8.88 14.08
CA VAL A 72 4.29 7.48 13.80
C VAL A 72 3.30 6.89 12.81
N LEU A 73 3.83 6.35 11.73
CA LEU A 73 3.11 5.60 10.70
C LEU A 73 3.48 4.12 10.78
#